data_AF-A0AA39JDC0-F1
#
_entry.id   AF-A0AA39JDC0-F1
#
_cell.length_a   1.000
_cell.length_b   1.000
_cell.length_c   1.000
_cell.angle_alpha   90.00
_cell.angle_beta   90.00
_cell.angle_gamma   90.00
#
_symmetry.space_group_name_H-M   'P 1'
#
loop_
_entity.id
_entity.type
_entity.pdbx_description
1 polymer ?
#
loop_
_entity_poly.entity_id
_entity_poly.type
_entity_poly.pdbx_seq_one_letter_code
_entity_poly.pdbx_strand_id
1 'polypeptide(L)'
;MSAELLVPFHISYIQNLGKSKDDLAYHLNAHLRMNTIYWGLTALCIMGHQDALHREEKIDYVFSCWDEEAGSTALCSRIALCLRA
;
A
#
# COMPACT_ATOMS: atom_id res chain seq x y z
N MET A 1 20.33 -26.29 1.78
CA MET A 1 19.09 -26.10 2.57
C MET A 1 18.27 -25.03 1.87
N SER A 2 17.16 -25.38 1.23
CA SER A 2 16.22 -24.38 0.71
C SER A 2 15.44 -23.81 1.88
N ALA A 3 15.47 -22.49 2.08
CA ALA A 3 14.59 -21.84 3.03
C ALA A 3 13.13 -22.03 2.56
N GLU A 4 12.29 -22.59 3.42
CA GLU A 4 10.86 -22.73 3.15
C GLU A 4 10.18 -21.37 3.30
N LEU A 5 9.39 -20.95 2.31
CA LEU A 5 8.66 -19.70 2.35
C LEU A 5 7.41 -19.85 3.21
N LEU A 6 7.37 -19.15 4.34
CA LEU A 6 6.27 -19.18 5.30
C LEU A 6 5.11 -18.26 4.86
N VAL A 7 4.48 -18.58 3.72
CA VAL A 7 3.42 -17.79 3.08
C VAL A 7 2.30 -17.34 4.05
N PRO A 8 1.74 -18.21 4.91
CA PRO A 8 0.65 -17.80 5.81
C PRO A 8 1.05 -16.68 6.78
N PHE A 9 2.31 -16.69 7.25
CA PHE A 9 2.83 -15.66 8.13
C PHE A 9 3.04 -14.34 7.40
N HIS A 10 3.50 -14.36 6.15
CA HIS A 10 3.62 -13.16 5.33
C HIS A 10 2.26 -12.52 5.02
N ILE A 11 1.24 -13.33 4.71
CA ILE A 11 -0.13 -12.85 4.49
C ILE A 11 -0.65 -12.15 5.75
N SER A 12 -0.53 -12.81 6.92
CA SER A 12 -0.97 -12.25 8.21
C SER A 12 -0.25 -10.93 8.53
N TYR A 13 1.06 -10.86 8.28
CA TYR A 13 1.82 -9.63 8.46
C TYR A 13 1.30 -8.49 7.57
N ILE A 14 1.07 -8.75 6.28
CA ILE A 14 0.56 -7.75 5.32
C ILE A 14 -0.83 -7.25 5.72
N GLN A 15 -1.71 -8.14 6.18
CA GLN A 15 -3.05 -7.77 6.65
C GLN A 15 -3.02 -6.89 7.92
N ASN A 16 -2.02 -7.10 8.79
CA ASN A 16 -1.93 -6.37 10.05
C ASN A 16 -1.19 -5.03 9.93
N LEU A 17 -0.36 -4.82 8.89
CA LEU A 17 0.34 -3.56 8.63
C LEU A 17 -0.60 -2.33 8.59
N GLY A 18 -1.84 -2.51 8.10
CA GLY A 18 -2.83 -1.43 8.00
C GLY A 18 -3.70 -1.19 9.24
N LYS A 19 -3.59 -2.05 10.27
CA LYS A 19 -4.47 -2.00 11.45
C LYS A 19 -3.96 -1.10 12.57
N SER A 20 -2.64 -0.85 12.66
CA SER A 20 -2.11 0.11 13.63
C SER A 20 -2.33 1.53 13.13
N LYS A 21 -3.47 2.13 13.50
CA LYS A 21 -3.85 3.49 13.11
C LYS A 21 -3.59 4.54 14.20
N ASP A 22 -3.31 4.11 15.42
CA ASP A 22 -3.14 5.00 16.60
C ASP A 22 -1.70 5.43 16.88
N ASP A 23 -0.73 4.98 16.06
CA ASP A 23 0.67 5.33 16.25
C ASP A 23 1.03 6.66 15.57
N LEU A 24 1.89 7.46 16.21
CA LEU A 24 2.55 8.62 15.60
C LEU A 24 3.18 8.26 14.23
N ALA A 25 3.71 7.04 14.10
CA ALA A 25 4.24 6.49 12.86
C ALA A 25 3.19 6.39 11.73
N TYR A 26 1.91 6.17 12.05
CA TYR A 26 0.82 6.12 11.06
C TYR A 26 0.61 7.47 10.36
N HIS A 27 0.72 8.56 11.13
CA HIS A 27 0.60 9.91 10.58
C HIS A 27 1.85 10.34 9.83
N LEU A 28 3.05 10.06 10.37
CA LEU A 28 4.31 10.37 9.69
C LEU A 28 4.46 9.64 8.35
N ASN A 29 4.02 8.38 8.27
CA ASN A 29 4.15 7.56 7.07
C ASN A 29 2.96 7.70 6.11
N ALA A 30 2.05 8.65 6.33
CA ALA A 30 0.89 8.85 5.47
C ALA A 30 1.25 9.04 3.98
N HIS A 31 2.36 9.74 3.71
CA HIS A 31 2.89 9.97 2.37
C HIS A 31 3.45 8.71 1.69
N LEU A 32 3.85 7.68 2.46
CA LEU A 32 4.36 6.40 1.97
C LEU A 32 3.27 5.34 1.82
N ARG A 33 2.06 5.60 2.31
CA ARG A 33 1.00 4.58 2.44
C ARG A 33 0.56 3.98 1.10
N MET A 34 0.52 4.81 0.05
CA MET A 34 0.29 4.33 -1.32
C MET A 34 1.40 3.37 -1.80
N ASN A 35 2.66 3.62 -1.43
CA ASN A 35 3.76 2.70 -1.68
C ASN A 35 3.52 1.37 -0.93
N THR A 36 3.21 1.43 0.37
CA THR A 36 2.96 0.22 1.18
C THR A 36 1.85 -0.66 0.60
N ILE A 37 0.78 -0.07 0.05
CA ILE A 37 -0.29 -0.80 -0.63
C ILE A 37 0.21 -1.48 -1.90
N TYR A 38 0.99 -0.78 -2.73
CA TYR A 38 1.57 -1.33 -3.96
C TYR A 38 2.48 -2.53 -3.67
N TRP A 39 3.42 -2.40 -2.73
CA TRP A 39 4.34 -3.48 -2.36
C TRP A 39 3.60 -4.65 -1.70
N GLY A 40 2.61 -4.39 -0.84
CA GLY A 40 1.80 -5.42 -0.20
C GLY A 40 0.98 -6.23 -1.20
N LEU A 41 0.32 -5.58 -2.16
CA LEU A 41 -0.45 -6.25 -3.20
C LEU A 41 0.45 -7.05 -4.15
N THR A 42 1.61 -6.49 -4.52
CA THR A 42 2.60 -7.18 -5.37
C THR A 42 3.12 -8.45 -4.69
N ALA A 43 3.45 -8.38 -3.40
CA ALA A 43 3.89 -9.55 -2.64
C ALA A 43 2.81 -10.64 -2.58
N LEU A 44 1.55 -10.26 -2.37
CA LEU A 44 0.42 -11.20 -2.39
C LEU A 44 0.20 -11.83 -3.77
N CYS A 45 0.38 -11.07 -4.84
CA CYS A 45 0.32 -11.59 -6.22
C CYS A 45 1.42 -12.63 -6.47
N ILE A 46 2.65 -12.34 -6.05
CA ILE A 46 3.79 -13.27 -6.15
C ILE A 46 3.51 -14.57 -5.36
N MET A 47 2.86 -14.48 -4.21
CA MET A 47 2.47 -15.64 -3.40
C MET A 47 1.19 -16.34 -3.89
N GLY A 48 0.50 -15.84 -4.93
CA GLY A 48 -0.75 -16.42 -5.43
C GLY A 48 -1.98 -16.14 -4.56
N HIS A 49 -1.91 -15.13 -3.68
CA HIS A 49 -2.94 -14.79 -2.69
C HIS A 49 -3.46 -13.35 -2.84
N GLN A 50 -3.70 -12.92 -4.09
CA GLN A 50 -4.18 -11.57 -4.41
C GLN A 50 -5.50 -11.19 -3.72
N ASP A 51 -6.34 -12.17 -3.36
CA ASP A 51 -7.63 -11.98 -2.71
C ASP A 51 -7.55 -11.89 -1.18
N ALA A 52 -6.33 -11.94 -0.61
CA ALA A 52 -6.13 -11.86 0.84
C ALA A 52 -6.37 -10.45 1.42
N LEU A 53 -6.52 -9.43 0.57
CA LEU A 53 -6.88 -8.07 0.96
C LEU A 53 -8.25 -7.71 0.39
N HIS A 54 -9.01 -6.89 1.13
CA HIS A 54 -10.34 -6.45 0.69
C HIS A 54 -10.22 -5.51 -0.52
N ARG A 55 -10.58 -6.02 -1.71
CA ARG A 55 -10.36 -5.33 -2.98
C ARG A 55 -11.04 -3.95 -3.04
N GLU A 56 -12.28 -3.87 -2.58
CA GLU A 56 -13.07 -2.62 -2.59
C GLU A 56 -12.42 -1.55 -1.72
N GLU A 57 -12.03 -1.89 -0.49
CA GLU A 57 -11.34 -0.96 0.42
C GLU A 57 -10.03 -0.42 -0.20
N LYS A 58 -9.29 -1.26 -0.93
CA LYS A 58 -8.07 -0.80 -1.62
C LYS A 58 -8.37 0.13 -2.78
N ILE A 59 -9.40 -0.18 -3.56
CA ILE A 59 -9.83 0.66 -4.68
C ILE A 59 -10.31 2.02 -4.16
N ASP A 60 -11.15 2.03 -3.13
CA ASP A 60 -11.64 3.25 -2.50
C ASP A 60 -10.50 4.11 -1.96
N TYR A 61 -9.48 3.49 -1.34
CA TYR A 61 -8.31 4.22 -0.89
C TYR A 61 -7.52 4.85 -2.05
N VAL A 62 -7.33 4.13 -3.16
CA VAL A 62 -6.63 4.67 -4.34
C VAL A 62 -7.42 5.83 -4.94
N PHE A 63 -8.74 5.70 -5.06
CA PHE A 63 -9.61 6.78 -5.55
C PHE A 63 -9.69 7.95 -4.58
N SER A 64 -9.62 7.73 -3.26
CA SER A 64 -9.54 8.83 -2.28
C SER A 64 -8.27 9.69 -2.44
N CYS A 65 -7.24 9.14 -3.10
CA CYS A 65 -6.03 9.87 -3.42
C CYS A 65 -6.11 10.58 -4.78
N TRP A 66 -7.18 10.43 -5.56
CA TRP A 66 -7.33 11.08 -6.87
C TRP A 66 -7.50 12.59 -6.72
N ASP A 67 -6.74 13.36 -7.49
CA ASP A 67 -6.85 14.80 -7.60
C ASP A 67 -7.41 15.13 -8.99
N GLU A 68 -8.63 15.68 -9.04
CA GLU A 68 -9.32 16.03 -10.29
C GLU A 68 -8.63 17.17 -11.05
N GLU A 69 -7.96 18.09 -10.35
CA GLU A 69 -7.28 19.25 -10.95
C GLU A 69 -5.93 18.84 -11.54
N ALA A 70 -5.18 17.98 -10.84
CA ALA A 70 -3.92 17.44 -11.30
C ALA A 70 -4.08 16.24 -12.26
N GLY A 71 -5.29 15.70 -12.41
CA GLY A 71 -5.58 14.51 -13.23
C GLY A 71 -4.78 13.27 -12.82
N SER A 72 -4.36 13.19 -11.55
CA SER A 72 -3.48 12.11 -11.07
C SER A 72 -3.68 11.84 -9.58
N THR A 73 -3.30 10.65 -9.13
CA THR A 73 -3.32 10.33 -7.69
C THR A 73 -2.23 11.10 -6.94
N ALA A 74 -2.47 11.43 -5.66
CA ALA A 74 -1.61 12.22 -4.77
C ALA A 74 -0.15 11.74 -4.67
N LEU A 75 0.09 10.45 -4.95
CA LEU A 75 1.43 9.89 -5.07
C LEU A 75 2.19 10.44 -6.28
N CYS A 76 1.48 10.62 -7.41
CA CYS A 76 2.04 11.16 -8.65
C CYS A 76 2.27 12.68 -8.56
N SER A 77 1.36 13.43 -7.93
CA SER A 77 1.51 14.87 -7.77
C SER A 77 2.65 15.27 -6.81
N ARG A 78 2.93 14.50 -5.75
CA ARG A 78 4.08 14.74 -4.86
C ARG A 78 5.43 14.34 -5.48
N ILE A 79 5.49 13.26 -6.26
CA ILE A 79 6.70 12.91 -7.03
C ILE A 79 6.95 13.95 -8.12
N ALA A 80 5.90 14.43 -8.80
CA ALA A 80 6.01 15.49 -9.80
C ALA A 80 6.47 16.84 -9.21
N LEU A 81 6.04 17.19 -7.99
CA LEU A 81 6.54 18.39 -7.28
C LEU A 81 8.01 18.23 -6.88
N CYS A 82 8.42 17.06 -6.38
CA CYS A 82 9.82 16.78 -6.04
C CYS A 82 10.76 16.71 -7.25
N LEU A 83 10.25 16.44 -8.46
CA LEU A 83 11.04 16.45 -9.69
C LEU A 83 11.03 17.82 -10.40
N ARG A 84 10.23 18.78 -9.92
CA ARG A 84 10.15 20.16 -10.42
C ARG A 84 10.83 21.19 -9.50
N ALA A 85 11.39 20.76 -8.37
CA ALA A 85 12.22 21.55 -7.46
C ALA A 85 13.66 21.05 -7.51
#